data_AF-A0A2V7HXV7-F1
#
_entry.id   AF-A0A2V7HXV7-F1
#
_cell.length_a   1.000
_cell.length_b   1.000
_cell.length_c   1.000
_cell.angle_alpha   90.00
_cell.angle_beta   90.00
_cell.angle_gamma   90.00
#
_symmetry.space_group_name_H-M   'P 1'
#
loop_
_entity.id
_entity.type
_entity.pdbx_description
1 polymer ?
#
loop_
_entity_poly.entity_id
_entity_poly.type
_entity_poly.pdbx_seq_one_letter_code
_entity_poly.pdbx_strand_id
1 'polypeptide(L)'
;MAQGLAGADQGCLVPVSARLRRELGFLPLVAVVFFNVSGGPYGIEDTVGVFGPGLVLLLLLLTPVVWSLPVCLAMAELASALPEEGGYVAWVRRAFGPFWGFQAGWWSWVNSFVDVAVYPALFADYLKFWWPGMSTLERWVAALAFVWILTALNLAGVRVTGWSA
;
A
#
# COMPACT_ATOMS: atom_id res chain seq x y z
N MET A 1 40.28 -8.88 50.73
CA MET A 1 39.31 -7.79 50.54
C MET A 1 39.67 -7.17 49.18
N ALA A 2 38.99 -7.38 48.06
CA ALA A 2 37.61 -7.73 47.80
C ALA A 2 37.49 -8.71 46.62
N GLN A 3 36.61 -9.71 46.80
CA GLN A 3 35.86 -10.39 45.75
C GLN A 3 34.65 -9.51 45.37
N GLY A 4 34.18 -9.61 44.12
CA GLY A 4 33.03 -8.87 43.57
C GLY A 4 33.52 -7.78 42.62
N LEU A 5 33.28 -7.85 41.31
CA LEU A 5 31.97 -7.76 40.68
C LEU A 5 32.00 -8.46 39.31
N ALA A 6 31.61 -9.73 39.29
CA ALA A 6 31.03 -10.35 38.11
C ALA A 6 29.51 -10.19 38.24
N GLY A 7 28.89 -9.44 37.33
CA GLY A 7 27.43 -9.31 37.26
C GLY A 7 26.95 -7.86 37.34
N ALA A 8 26.67 -7.29 36.16
CA ALA A 8 25.52 -6.40 35.90
C ALA A 8 25.70 -5.70 34.53
N ASP A 9 25.58 -6.45 33.44
CA ASP A 9 25.22 -5.84 32.14
C ASP A 9 24.30 -6.75 31.32
N GLN A 10 23.25 -7.25 31.98
CA GLN A 10 22.12 -7.96 31.36
C GLN A 10 20.85 -7.10 31.41
N GLY A 11 21.00 -5.79 31.21
CA GLY A 11 19.92 -4.82 31.33
C GLY A 11 19.33 -4.43 29.98
N CYS A 12 18.17 -5.00 29.65
CA CYS A 12 17.23 -4.54 28.61
C CYS A 12 17.47 -5.01 27.17
N LEU A 13 17.59 -6.33 26.97
CA LEU A 13 17.09 -6.91 25.71
C LEU A 13 15.57 -7.00 25.82
N VAL A 14 14.86 -5.94 25.41
CA VAL A 14 13.40 -6.04 25.22
C VAL A 14 13.18 -7.12 24.15
N PRO A 15 12.55 -8.25 24.45
CA PRO A 15 12.18 -9.19 23.42
C PRO A 15 11.06 -8.54 22.62
N VAL A 16 11.40 -7.88 21.51
CA VAL A 16 10.43 -7.43 20.50
C VAL A 16 9.97 -8.68 19.76
N SER A 17 9.15 -9.48 20.42
CA SER A 17 8.42 -10.58 19.82
C SER A 17 7.00 -10.54 20.37
N ALA A 18 6.38 -9.36 20.30
CA ALA A 18 4.94 -9.25 20.33
C ALA A 18 4.42 -9.94 19.06
N ARG A 19 4.17 -11.25 19.14
CA ARG A 19 3.45 -11.97 18.09
C ARG A 19 2.10 -11.30 17.93
N LEU A 20 1.91 -10.55 16.85
CA LEU A 20 0.61 -10.08 16.42
C LEU A 20 -0.35 -11.29 16.42
N ARG A 21 -1.50 -11.16 17.10
CA ARG A 21 -2.52 -12.21 17.00
C ARG A 21 -2.94 -12.30 15.54
N ARG A 22 -2.92 -13.53 15.00
CA ARG A 22 -3.49 -13.81 13.67
C ARG A 22 -5.01 -13.75 13.77
N GLU A 23 -5.55 -12.53 13.73
CA GLU A 23 -7.00 -12.27 13.78
C GLU A 23 -7.60 -12.06 12.39
N LEU A 24 -6.75 -11.82 11.38
CA LEU A 24 -7.21 -11.72 10.00
C LEU A 24 -7.58 -13.11 9.44
N GLY A 25 -8.87 -13.37 9.35
CA GLY A 25 -9.41 -14.52 8.63
C GLY A 25 -9.25 -14.36 7.11
N PHE A 26 -9.58 -15.43 6.37
CA PHE A 26 -9.50 -15.46 4.90
C PHE A 26 -10.35 -14.36 4.24
N LEU A 27 -11.60 -14.19 4.67
CA LEU A 27 -12.52 -13.20 4.09
C LEU A 27 -12.04 -11.75 4.29
N PRO A 28 -11.67 -11.31 5.51
CA PRO A 28 -11.03 -10.00 5.72
C PRO A 28 -9.77 -9.80 4.89
N LEU A 29 -8.92 -10.83 4.74
CA LEU A 29 -7.71 -10.74 3.94
C LEU A 29 -8.03 -10.51 2.46
N VAL A 30 -8.97 -11.27 1.89
CA VAL A 30 -9.44 -11.09 0.51
C VAL A 30 -10.02 -9.68 0.32
N ALA A 31 -10.84 -9.21 1.27
CA ALA A 31 -11.40 -7.87 1.21
C ALA A 31 -10.31 -6.79 1.21
N VAL A 32 -9.31 -6.89 2.08
CA VAL A 32 -8.18 -5.94 2.12
C VAL A 32 -7.40 -5.94 0.82
N VAL A 33 -7.08 -7.13 0.27
CA VAL A 33 -6.38 -7.25 -1.01
C VAL A 33 -7.22 -6.65 -2.15
N PHE A 34 -8.52 -6.94 -2.18
CA PHE A 34 -9.42 -6.37 -3.18
C PHE A 34 -9.46 -4.85 -3.10
N PHE A 35 -9.66 -4.25 -1.92
CA PHE A 35 -9.68 -2.79 -1.78
C PHE A 35 -8.33 -2.13 -2.09
N ASN A 36 -7.22 -2.82 -1.82
CA ASN A 36 -5.89 -2.29 -2.13
C ASN A 36 -5.58 -2.30 -3.64
N VAL A 37 -6.03 -3.33 -4.37
CA VAL A 37 -5.69 -3.53 -5.80
C VAL A 37 -6.77 -2.98 -6.75
N SER A 38 -8.04 -3.19 -6.43
CA SER A 38 -9.17 -2.78 -7.29
C SER A 38 -9.42 -1.28 -7.31
N GLY A 39 -8.71 -0.50 -6.49
CA GLY A 39 -8.63 0.96 -6.64
C GLY A 39 -7.72 1.44 -7.78
N GLY A 40 -7.08 0.54 -8.53
CA GLY A 40 -6.07 0.89 -9.54
C GLY A 40 -6.54 1.41 -10.91
N PRO A 41 -7.73 1.07 -11.46
CA PRO A 41 -8.08 1.49 -12.82
C PRO A 41 -8.83 2.82 -12.90
N TYR A 42 -8.77 3.70 -11.89
CA TYR A 42 -9.35 5.04 -12.02
C TYR A 42 -8.48 5.90 -12.97
N GLY A 43 -9.12 6.66 -13.86
CA GLY A 43 -8.42 7.48 -14.86
C GLY A 43 -8.09 6.74 -16.15
N ILE A 44 -8.45 5.45 -16.31
CA ILE A 44 -8.27 4.74 -17.60
C ILE A 44 -9.32 5.14 -18.64
N GLU A 45 -10.34 5.91 -18.26
CA GLU A 45 -11.46 6.30 -19.12
C GLU A 45 -10.97 7.09 -20.34
N ASP A 46 -9.99 7.98 -20.14
CA ASP A 46 -9.36 8.75 -21.22
C ASP A 46 -8.64 7.84 -22.24
N THR A 47 -8.16 6.67 -21.78
CA THR A 47 -7.51 5.67 -22.65
C THR A 47 -8.51 5.10 -23.65
N VAL A 48 -9.81 5.01 -23.30
CA VAL A 48 -10.86 4.56 -24.22
C VAL A 48 -11.04 5.54 -25.37
N GLY A 49 -10.93 6.85 -25.11
CA GLY A 49 -11.01 7.89 -26.13
C GLY A 49 -9.83 7.86 -27.10
N VAL A 50 -8.63 7.51 -26.63
CA VAL A 50 -7.40 7.49 -27.44
C VAL A 50 -7.25 6.18 -28.23
N PHE A 51 -7.48 5.04 -27.59
CA PHE A 51 -7.18 3.71 -28.16
C PHE A 51 -8.41 2.93 -28.64
N GLY A 52 -9.61 3.43 -28.33
CA GLY A 52 -10.88 2.79 -28.64
C GLY A 52 -11.27 1.68 -27.65
N PRO A 53 -12.57 1.38 -27.50
CA PRO A 53 -13.08 0.47 -26.48
C PRO A 53 -12.61 -0.97 -26.67
N GLY A 54 -12.47 -1.45 -27.91
CA GLY A 54 -12.06 -2.84 -28.18
C GLY A 54 -10.64 -3.14 -27.70
N LEU A 55 -9.69 -2.25 -27.96
CA LEU A 55 -8.30 -2.45 -27.54
C LEU A 55 -8.15 -2.30 -26.02
N VAL A 56 -8.82 -1.33 -25.40
CA VAL A 56 -8.77 -1.15 -23.94
C VAL A 56 -9.37 -2.37 -23.23
N LEU A 57 -10.51 -2.89 -23.67
CA LEU A 57 -11.09 -4.10 -23.09
C LEU A 57 -10.17 -5.31 -23.25
N LEU A 58 -9.53 -5.46 -24.42
CA LEU A 58 -8.56 -6.53 -24.64
C LEU A 58 -7.38 -6.41 -23.67
N LEU A 59 -6.82 -5.21 -23.50
CA LEU A 59 -5.70 -4.97 -22.58
C LEU A 59 -6.12 -5.21 -21.12
N LEU A 60 -7.32 -4.75 -20.72
CA LEU A 60 -7.85 -4.99 -19.37
C LEU A 60 -8.02 -6.48 -19.04
N LEU A 61 -8.33 -7.32 -20.04
CA LEU A 61 -8.42 -8.77 -19.85
C LEU A 61 -7.04 -9.45 -19.93
N LEU A 62 -6.15 -8.97 -20.80
CA LEU A 62 -4.87 -9.60 -21.04
C LEU A 62 -3.83 -9.29 -19.94
N THR A 63 -3.78 -8.04 -19.48
CA THR A 63 -2.85 -7.59 -18.44
C THR A 63 -2.90 -8.43 -17.16
N PRO A 64 -4.07 -8.72 -16.54
CA PRO A 64 -4.10 -9.55 -15.35
C PRO A 64 -3.61 -10.97 -15.61
N VAL A 65 -3.84 -11.51 -16.81
CA VAL A 65 -3.43 -12.89 -17.15
C VAL A 65 -1.94 -12.98 -17.42
N VAL A 66 -1.38 -12.04 -18.19
CA VAL A 66 0.02 -12.09 -18.63
C VAL A 66 0.97 -11.55 -17.57
N TRP A 67 0.53 -10.57 -16.77
CA TRP A 67 1.38 -9.89 -15.81
C TRP A 67 1.00 -10.20 -14.36
N SER A 68 -0.24 -9.91 -13.96
CA SER A 68 -0.62 -9.98 -12.55
C SER A 68 -0.64 -11.40 -12.01
N LEU A 69 -1.17 -12.37 -12.77
CA LEU A 69 -1.26 -13.77 -12.33
C LEU A 69 0.13 -14.39 -12.05
N PRO A 70 1.11 -14.34 -12.97
CA PRO A 70 2.45 -14.85 -12.69
C PRO A 70 3.11 -14.18 -11.48
N VAL A 71 2.98 -12.86 -11.34
CA VAL A 71 3.54 -12.11 -10.21
C VAL A 71 2.87 -12.54 -8.90
N CYS A 72 1.54 -12.62 -8.86
CA CYS A 72 0.81 -13.05 -7.67
C CYS A 72 1.20 -14.47 -7.23
N LEU A 73 1.36 -15.40 -8.17
CA LEU A 73 1.79 -16.77 -7.87
C LEU A 73 3.22 -16.80 -7.31
N ALA A 74 4.14 -16.05 -7.91
CA ALA A 74 5.51 -15.94 -7.40
C ALA A 74 5.55 -15.32 -6.00
N MET A 75 4.74 -14.28 -5.74
CA MET A 75 4.62 -13.66 -4.42
C MET A 75 4.01 -14.62 -3.40
N ALA A 76 3.04 -15.47 -3.80
CA ALA A 76 2.44 -16.47 -2.93
C ALA A 76 3.43 -17.58 -2.53
N GLU A 77 4.21 -18.09 -3.49
CA GLU A 77 5.30 -19.04 -3.23
C GLU A 77 6.32 -18.45 -2.24
N LEU A 78 6.81 -17.22 -2.49
CA LEU A 78 7.76 -16.56 -1.59
C LEU A 78 7.17 -16.26 -0.20
N ALA A 79 5.92 -15.83 -0.12
CA ALA A 79 5.26 -15.54 1.16
C ALA A 79 5.12 -16.80 2.04
N SER A 80 4.92 -17.97 1.42
CA SER A 80 4.85 -19.25 2.13
C SER A 80 6.22 -19.82 2.47
N ALA A 81 7.22 -19.65 1.60
CA ALA A 81 8.58 -20.14 1.80
C ALA A 81 9.41 -19.29 2.78
N LEU A 82 9.19 -17.97 2.81
CA LEU A 82 9.96 -16.99 3.58
C LEU A 82 9.03 -16.02 4.34
N PRO A 83 8.42 -16.47 5.46
CA PRO A 83 7.48 -15.67 6.26
C PRO A 83 8.23 -14.67 7.17
N GLU A 84 9.02 -13.78 6.57
CA GLU A 84 9.73 -12.70 7.24
C GLU A 84 8.85 -11.44 7.33
N GLU A 85 8.91 -10.69 8.44
CA GLU A 85 8.07 -9.49 8.68
C GLU A 85 8.37 -8.29 7.74
N GLY A 86 9.31 -8.43 6.78
CA GLY A 86 9.68 -7.38 5.83
C GLY A 86 9.19 -7.57 4.39
N GLY A 87 8.41 -8.61 4.10
CA GLY A 87 7.83 -8.87 2.78
C GLY A 87 8.88 -8.89 1.65
N TYR A 88 8.54 -8.33 0.49
CA TYR A 88 9.41 -8.35 -0.70
C TYR A 88 10.77 -7.67 -0.51
N VAL A 89 10.87 -6.65 0.36
CA VAL A 89 12.16 -6.00 0.66
C VAL A 89 13.11 -6.98 1.34
N ALA A 90 12.60 -7.78 2.28
CA ALA A 90 13.37 -8.81 2.95
C ALA A 90 13.77 -9.93 1.99
N TRP A 91 12.86 -10.35 1.10
CA TRP A 91 13.15 -11.37 0.08
C TRP A 91 14.25 -10.91 -0.89
N VAL A 92 14.18 -9.68 -1.39
CA VAL A 92 15.20 -9.10 -2.28
C VAL A 92 16.53 -8.95 -1.56
N ARG A 93 16.53 -8.50 -0.31
CA ARG A 93 17.75 -8.40 0.51
C ARG A 93 18.39 -9.76 0.72
N ARG A 94 17.60 -10.81 0.93
CA ARG A 94 18.07 -12.18 1.11
C ARG A 94 18.66 -12.77 -0.18
N ALA A 95 18.04 -12.51 -1.32
CA ALA A 95 18.47 -13.06 -2.62
C ALA A 95 19.64 -12.30 -3.26
N PHE A 96 19.62 -10.97 -3.18
CA PHE A 96 20.53 -10.09 -3.93
C PHE A 96 21.45 -9.24 -3.03
N GLY A 97 21.30 -9.33 -1.71
CA GLY A 97 22.12 -8.63 -0.74
C GLY A 97 21.61 -7.24 -0.33
N PRO A 98 22.34 -6.55 0.57
CA PRO A 98 21.87 -5.33 1.22
C PRO A 98 21.58 -4.16 0.28
N PHE A 99 22.38 -3.98 -0.78
CA PHE A 99 22.22 -2.89 -1.74
C PHE A 99 20.88 -2.96 -2.46
N TRP A 100 20.54 -4.11 -3.05
CA TRP A 100 19.29 -4.30 -3.77
C TRP A 100 18.07 -4.31 -2.85
N GLY A 101 18.24 -4.81 -1.62
CA GLY A 101 17.22 -4.69 -0.58
C GLY A 101 16.90 -3.22 -0.26
N PHE A 102 17.92 -2.38 -0.10
CA PHE A 102 17.73 -0.94 0.10
C PHE A 102 17.03 -0.29 -1.09
N GLN A 103 17.43 -0.60 -2.33
CA GLN A 103 16.77 -0.05 -3.52
C GLN A 103 15.30 -0.44 -3.61
N ALA A 104 14.95 -1.70 -3.30
CA ALA A 104 13.55 -2.13 -3.28
C ALA A 104 12.71 -1.35 -2.25
N GLY A 105 13.25 -1.13 -1.04
CA GLY A 105 12.60 -0.32 -0.01
C GLY A 105 12.52 1.17 -0.37
N TRP A 106 13.55 1.70 -1.03
CA TRP A 106 13.57 3.09 -1.48
C TRP A 106 12.51 3.33 -2.56
N TRP A 107 12.46 2.47 -3.57
CA TRP A 107 11.47 2.60 -4.65
C TRP A 107 10.04 2.46 -4.16
N SER A 108 9.79 1.58 -3.19
CA SER A 108 8.44 1.46 -2.64
C SER A 108 8.02 2.65 -1.79
N TRP A 109 8.96 3.25 -1.05
CA TRP A 109 8.71 4.48 -0.32
C TRP A 109 8.38 5.64 -1.28
N VAL A 110 9.16 5.80 -2.36
CA VAL A 110 8.87 6.79 -3.41
C VAL A 110 7.53 6.51 -4.08
N ASN A 111 7.25 5.26 -4.44
CA ASN A 111 5.97 4.84 -5.01
C ASN A 111 4.79 5.22 -4.10
N SER A 112 4.94 5.08 -2.79
CA SER A 112 3.88 5.41 -1.83
C SER A 112 3.48 6.89 -1.88
N PHE A 113 4.43 7.81 -2.14
CA PHE A 113 4.08 9.23 -2.32
C PHE A 113 3.30 9.47 -3.60
N VAL A 114 3.71 8.82 -4.69
CA VAL A 114 3.03 8.95 -5.99
C VAL A 114 1.61 8.40 -5.88
N ASP A 115 1.47 7.22 -5.29
CA ASP A 115 0.19 6.55 -5.08
C ASP A 115 -0.79 7.44 -4.29
N VAL A 116 -0.37 7.97 -3.14
CA VAL A 116 -1.20 8.86 -2.32
C VAL A 116 -1.52 10.18 -3.04
N ALA A 117 -0.62 10.70 -3.89
CA ALA A 117 -0.82 11.96 -4.61
C ALA A 117 -1.80 11.85 -5.79
N VAL A 118 -1.99 10.64 -6.35
CA VAL A 118 -2.91 10.41 -7.47
C VAL A 118 -4.37 10.60 -7.05
N TYR A 119 -4.75 10.16 -5.86
CA TYR A 119 -6.17 10.17 -5.43
C TYR A 119 -6.80 11.57 -5.35
N PRO A 120 -6.18 12.61 -4.73
CA PRO A 120 -6.76 13.95 -4.69
C PRO A 120 -6.87 14.58 -6.08
N ALA A 121 -5.93 14.29 -6.98
CA ALA A 121 -5.97 14.77 -8.36
C ALA A 121 -7.17 14.18 -9.11
N LEU A 122 -7.32 12.86 -9.07
CA LEU A 122 -8.47 12.17 -9.66
C LEU A 122 -9.80 12.64 -9.07
N PHE A 123 -9.87 12.80 -7.74
CA PHE A 123 -11.07 13.34 -7.09
C PHE A 123 -11.47 14.70 -7.66
N ALA A 124 -10.51 15.61 -7.81
CA ALA A 124 -10.78 16.95 -8.35
C ALA A 124 -11.18 16.90 -9.84
N ASP A 125 -10.58 15.99 -10.61
CA ASP A 125 -10.90 15.81 -12.03
C ASP A 125 -12.31 15.20 -12.22
N TYR A 126 -12.71 14.23 -11.39
CA TYR A 126 -14.09 13.72 -11.35
C TYR A 126 -15.08 14.77 -10.84
N LEU A 127 -14.70 15.64 -9.89
CA LEU A 127 -15.58 16.71 -9.40
C LEU A 127 -15.92 17.72 -10.50
N LYS A 128 -14.98 17.95 -11.44
CA LYS A 128 -15.19 18.81 -12.60
C LYS A 128 -16.31 18.33 -13.53
N PHE A 129 -16.62 17.03 -13.55
CA PHE A 129 -17.78 16.51 -14.28
C PHE A 129 -19.08 17.16 -13.82
N TRP A 130 -19.22 17.41 -12.51
CA TRP A 130 -20.41 18.03 -11.91
C TRP A 130 -20.32 19.57 -11.91
N TRP A 131 -19.11 20.11 -11.82
CA TRP A 131 -18.85 21.55 -11.81
C TRP A 131 -17.88 21.96 -12.94
N PRO A 132 -18.33 21.99 -14.20
CA PRO A 132 -17.44 22.18 -15.35
C PRO A 132 -16.75 23.55 -15.39
N GLY A 133 -17.31 24.56 -14.72
CA GLY A 133 -16.74 25.90 -14.58
C GLY A 133 -15.69 26.06 -13.47
N MET A 134 -15.26 24.97 -12.84
CA MET A 134 -14.31 25.01 -11.73
C MET A 134 -12.98 25.67 -12.15
N SER A 135 -12.62 26.74 -11.44
CA SER A 135 -11.35 27.45 -11.60
C SER A 135 -10.18 26.65 -11.04
N THR A 136 -8.95 27.02 -11.43
CA THR A 136 -7.73 26.38 -10.91
C THR A 136 -7.62 26.48 -9.39
N LEU A 137 -8.04 27.61 -8.81
CA LEU A 137 -8.01 27.80 -7.36
C LEU A 137 -8.99 26.85 -6.67
N GLU A 138 -10.22 26.74 -7.16
CA GLU A 138 -11.24 25.83 -6.61
C GLU A 138 -10.77 24.37 -6.68
N ARG A 139 -10.11 23.97 -7.79
CA ARG A 139 -9.52 22.63 -7.92
C ARG A 139 -8.50 22.34 -6.82
N TRP A 140 -7.57 23.26 -6.58
CA TRP A 140 -6.57 23.11 -5.52
C TRP A 140 -7.19 23.09 -4.13
N VAL A 141 -8.19 23.93 -3.88
CA VAL A 141 -8.92 23.95 -2.60
C VAL A 141 -9.64 22.62 -2.37
N ALA A 142 -10.31 22.07 -3.38
CA ALA A 142 -11.00 20.79 -3.28
C ALA A 142 -10.03 19.62 -3.03
N ALA A 143 -8.90 19.59 -3.73
CA ALA A 143 -7.86 18.57 -3.52
C ALA A 143 -7.26 18.67 -2.10
N LEU A 144 -6.95 19.88 -1.62
CA LEU A 144 -6.44 20.09 -0.26
C LEU A 144 -7.49 19.71 0.79
N ALA A 145 -8.75 20.08 0.59
CA ALA A 145 -9.84 19.69 1.49
C ALA A 145 -9.98 18.17 1.58
N PHE A 146 -9.91 17.47 0.44
CA PHE A 146 -9.94 16.01 0.39
C PHE A 146 -8.79 15.39 1.21
N VAL A 147 -7.56 15.87 1.02
CA VAL A 147 -6.40 15.42 1.80
C VAL A 147 -6.61 15.66 3.29
N TRP A 148 -6.97 16.89 3.70
CA TRP A 148 -7.15 17.23 5.10
C TRP A 148 -8.27 16.45 5.78
N ILE A 149 -9.38 16.17 5.09
CA ILE A 149 -10.47 15.35 5.62
C ILE A 149 -9.97 13.92 5.85
N LEU A 150 -9.29 13.31 4.87
CA LEU A 150 -8.74 11.97 5.03
C LEU A 150 -7.67 11.92 6.11
N THR A 151 -6.80 12.92 6.20
CA THR A 151 -5.81 13.03 7.28
C THR A 151 -6.50 13.15 8.64
N ALA A 152 -7.53 13.98 8.76
CA ALA A 152 -8.30 14.09 10.00
C ALA A 152 -8.98 12.78 10.38
N LEU A 153 -9.54 12.03 9.42
CA LEU A 153 -10.10 10.70 9.66
C LEU A 153 -9.03 9.69 10.10
N ASN A 154 -7.85 9.72 9.48
CA ASN A 154 -6.71 8.88 9.88
C ASN A 154 -6.23 9.23 11.30
N LEU A 155 -6.20 10.52 11.67
CA LEU A 155 -5.80 10.99 13.00
C LEU A 155 -6.87 10.74 14.08
N ALA A 156 -8.15 10.85 13.74
CA ALA A 156 -9.27 10.52 14.62
C ALA A 156 -9.26 9.02 15.01
N GLY A 157 -8.62 8.21 14.16
CA GLY A 157 -8.23 6.85 14.48
C GLY A 157 -9.38 5.86 14.41
N VAL A 158 -9.00 4.62 14.12
CA VAL A 158 -9.73 3.36 14.21
C VAL A 158 -10.17 3.07 15.67
N ARG A 159 -10.69 4.07 16.40
CA ARG A 159 -11.40 3.89 17.67
C ARG A 159 -12.89 3.55 17.45
N VAL A 160 -13.38 3.69 16.22
CA VAL A 160 -14.78 3.39 15.84
C VAL A 160 -14.98 1.95 15.33
N THR A 161 -13.93 1.25 14.88
CA THR A 161 -14.03 -0.16 14.43
C THR A 161 -13.58 -1.18 15.48
N GLY A 162 -13.21 -0.76 16.69
CA GLY A 162 -12.98 -1.62 17.85
C GLY A 162 -14.26 -2.03 18.60
N TRP A 163 -15.44 -1.82 18.01
CA TRP A 163 -16.74 -2.21 18.60
C TRP A 163 -17.40 -3.40 17.88
N SER A 164 -16.69 -4.04 16.96
CA SER A 164 -17.08 -5.30 16.36
C SER A 164 -15.95 -6.33 16.51
N ALA A 165 -15.57 -6.59 17.75
CA ALA A 165 -14.86 -7.79 18.17
C ALA A 165 -15.89 -8.77 18.76
#